data_AF-A0A519Y0A2-F1
#
_entry.id   AF-A0A519Y0A2-F1
#
_cell.length_a   1.000
_cell.length_b   1.000
_cell.length_c   1.000
_cell.angle_alpha   90.00
_cell.angle_beta   90.00
_cell.angle_gamma   90.00
#
_symmetry.space_group_name_H-M   'P 1'
#
loop_
_entity.id
_entity.type
_entity.pdbx_description
1 polymer ?
#
loop_
_entity_poly.entity_id
_entity_poly.type
_entity_poly.pdbx_seq_one_letter_code
_entity_poly.pdbx_strand_id
1 'polypeptide(L)' 'MPFWTERIMRAMRHQQKVVVCAHGNSLRALVQYIDKLTDEEVTQLEIPTGVPLVYELDDNLNRIRHYYLQ' A
#
# COMPACT_ATOMS: atom_id res chain seq x y z
N MET A 1 -4.15 11.63 0.82
CA MET A 1 -3.45 10.86 1.87
C MET A 1 -4.03 10.89 3.31
N PRO A 2 -4.97 11.77 3.73
CA PRO A 2 -5.43 11.80 5.13
C PRO A 2 -5.91 10.45 5.69
N PHE A 3 -6.65 9.67 4.89
CA PHE A 3 -7.17 8.38 5.34
C PHE A 3 -6.08 7.33 5.64
N TRP A 4 -4.97 7.36 4.89
CA TRP A 4 -3.83 6.47 5.13
C TRP A 4 -3.19 6.79 6.48
N THR A 5 -2.86 8.06 6.72
CA THR A 5 -2.17 8.51 7.94
C THR A 5 -3.05 8.42 9.19
N GLU A 6 -4.33 8.76 9.07
CA GLU A 6 -5.22 8.87 10.25
C GLU A 6 -5.85 7.55 10.65
N ARG A 7 -6.10 6.65 9.69
CA ARG A 7 -6.77 5.37 9.96
C ARG A 7 -5.86 4.18 9.78
N ILE A 8 -5.27 4.00 8.59
CA ILE A 8 -4.54 2.77 8.25
C ILE A 8 -3.25 2.70 9.06
N MET A 9 -2.42 3.74 9.07
CA MET A 9 -1.21 3.79 9.90
C MET A 9 -1.51 3.67 11.38
N ARG A 10 -2.60 4.28 11.86
CA ARG A 10 -3.03 4.15 13.25
C ARG A 10 -3.39 2.71 13.61
N ALA A 11 -4.16 2.03 12.76
CA ALA A 11 -4.51 0.61 12.95
C ALA A 11 -3.26 -0.28 12.95
N MET A 12 -2.32 -0.06 12.02
CA MET A 12 -1.07 -0.82 11.95
C MET A 12 -0.20 -0.61 13.20
N ARG A 13 -0.12 0.61 13.74
CA ARG A 13 0.58 0.89 15.02
C ARG A 13 -0.07 0.19 16.22
N HIS A 14 -1.35 -0.14 16.14
CA HIS A 14 -2.04 -0.97 17.12
C HIS A 14 -1.98 -2.46 16.80
N GLN A 15 -1.03 -2.89 15.95
CA GLN A 15 -0.81 -4.29 15.54
C GLN A 15 -2.04 -4.94 14.89
N GLN A 16 -2.95 -4.14 14.33
CA GLN A 16 -4.10 -4.67 13.61
C GLN A 16 -3.71 -5.06 12.19
N LYS A 17 -4.23 -6.20 11.73
CA LYS A 17 -4.11 -6.62 10.33
C LYS A 17 -5.10 -5.81 9.49
N VAL A 18 -4.60 -5.08 8.50
CA VAL A 18 -5.40 -4.20 7.65
C VAL A 18 -5.53 -4.80 6.25
N VAL A 19 -6.75 -4.82 5.72
CA VAL A 19 -7.04 -5.13 4.32
C VAL A 19 -7.63 -3.87 3.68
N VAL A 20 -7.09 -3.46 2.54
CA VAL A 20 -7.58 -2.32 1.76
C VAL A 20 -8.17 -2.86 0.46
N CYS A 21 -9.47 -2.64 0.27
CA CYS A 21 -10.16 -2.94 -0.99
C CYS A 21 -10.59 -1.62 -1.63
N ALA A 22 -10.08 -1.34 -2.83
CA ALA A 22 -10.30 -0.09 -3.55
C ALA A 22 -10.10 -0.29 -5.06
N HIS A 23 -10.13 0.81 -5.82
CA HIS A 23 -9.87 0.81 -7.26
C HIS A 23 -8.39 1.06 -7.59
N GLY A 24 -7.99 0.73 -8.82
CA GLY A 24 -6.60 0.82 -9.29
C GLY A 24 -5.93 2.18 -9.04
N ASN A 25 -6.61 3.30 -9.31
CA ASN A 25 -6.02 4.63 -9.07
C ASN A 25 -5.73 4.90 -7.59
N SER A 26 -6.66 4.53 -6.70
CA SER A 26 -6.48 4.71 -5.25
C SER A 26 -5.38 3.79 -4.71
N LEU A 27 -5.31 2.55 -5.20
CA LEU A 27 -4.25 1.61 -4.83
C LEU A 27 -2.89 2.08 -5.34
N ARG A 28 -2.80 2.58 -6.58
CA ARG A 28 -1.56 3.15 -7.12
C ARG A 28 -1.06 4.35 -6.33
N ALA A 29 -1.95 5.27 -5.95
CA ALA A 29 -1.58 6.38 -5.07
C ALA A 29 -1.04 5.89 -3.71
N LEU A 30 -1.61 4.80 -3.18
CA LEU A 30 -1.12 4.18 -1.95
C LEU A 30 0.28 3.59 -2.12
N VAL A 31 0.48 2.80 -3.19
CA VAL A 31 1.78 2.21 -3.53
C VAL A 31 2.82 3.31 -3.75
N GLN A 32 2.49 4.35 -4.51
CA GLN A 32 3.36 5.50 -4.72
C GLN A 32 3.86 6.09 -3.40
N TYR A 33 2.98 6.25 -2.42
CA TYR A 33 3.34 6.79 -1.11
C TYR A 33 4.21 5.84 -0.29
N ILE A 34 3.86 4.55 -0.22
CA ILE A 34 4.60 3.55 0.56
C ILE A 34 6.00 3.33 -0.04
N ASP A 35 6.06 3.22 -1.37
CA ASP A 35 7.26 2.86 -2.12
C ASP A 35 8.08 4.07 -2.56
N LYS A 36 7.57 5.28 -2.27
CA LYS A 36 8.18 6.57 -2.63
C LYS A 36 8.47 6.68 -4.13
N LEU A 37 7.54 6.19 -4.94
CA LEU A 37 7.67 6.18 -6.41
C LEU A 37 7.51 7.59 -6.96
N THR A 38 8.21 7.87 -8.06
CA THR A 38 7.98 9.08 -8.86
C THR A 38 6.65 9.01 -9.61
N ASP A 39 6.22 10.15 -10.16
CA ASP A 39 5.00 10.21 -10.98
C ASP A 39 5.14 9.36 -12.26
N GLU A 40 6.34 9.29 -12.85
CA GLU A 40 6.60 8.42 -13.99
C GLU A 40 6.51 6.94 -13.61
N GLU A 41 7.11 6.55 -12.48
CA GLU A 41 7.10 5.16 -12.00
C GLU A 41 5.68 4.67 -11.67
N VAL A 42 4.87 5.49 -10.98
CA VAL A 42 3.48 5.12 -10.66
C VAL A 42 2.61 5.03 -11.92
N THR A 43 2.91 5.79 -12.95
CA THR A 43 2.17 5.75 -14.22
C THR A 43 2.38 4.42 -14.95
N GLN A 44 3.56 3.82 -14.81
CA GLN A 44 3.89 2.51 -15.38
C GLN A 44 3.46 1.34 -14.49
N LEU A 45 2.98 1.60 -13.27
CA LEU A 45 2.56 0.56 -12.34
C LEU A 45 1.21 -0.04 -12.77
N GLU A 46 1.19 -1.36 -12.96
CA GLU A 46 -0.01 -2.15 -13.16
C GLU A 46 -0.32 -3.00 -11.93
N ILE A 47 -1.55 -2.86 -11.41
CA ILE A 47 -2.04 -3.67 -10.30
C ILE A 47 -3.13 -4.59 -10.86
N PRO A 48 -2.91 -5.92 -10.92
CA PRO A 48 -3.89 -6.86 -11.44
C PRO A 48 -5.15 -6.88 -10.57
N THR A 49 -6.30 -7.03 -11.23
CA THR A 49 -7.59 -7.08 -10.54
C THR A 49 -7.79 -8.42 -9.84
N GLY A 50 -8.24 -8.39 -8.59
CA GLY A 50 -8.59 -9.60 -7.84
C GLY A 50 -7.40 -10.41 -7.32
N VAL A 51 -6.17 -9.93 -7.48
CA VAL A 51 -4.97 -10.58 -6.93
C VAL A 51 -4.53 -9.82 -5.67
N PRO A 52 -4.41 -10.47 -4.50
CA PRO A 52 -3.95 -9.80 -3.29
C PRO A 52 -2.49 -9.35 -3.43
N LEU A 53 -2.24 -8.05 -3.23
CA LEU A 53 -0.89 -7.49 -3.08
C LEU A 53 -0.59 -7.32 -1.58
N VAL A 54 0.38 -8.08 -1.09
CA VAL A 54 0.78 -8.11 0.32
C VAL A 54 1.98 -7.19 0.53
N TYR A 55 1.89 -6.33 1.56
CA TYR A 55 2.99 -5.51 2.04
C TYR A 55 3.44 -5.95 3.42
N GLU A 56 4.75 -6.13 3.58
CA GLU A 56 5.40 -6.29 4.87
C GLU A 56 6.14 -4.99 5.19
N LEU A 57 5.80 -4.40 6.34
CA LEU A 57 6.33 -3.11 6.78
C LEU A 57 7.08 -3.28 8.11
N ASP A 58 8.09 -2.45 8.35
CA ASP A 58 8.78 -2.36 9.63
C ASP A 58 7.96 -1.54 10.67
N ASP A 59 8.48 -1.42 11.90
CA ASP A 59 7.83 -0.66 12.98
C ASP A 59 7.66 0.84 12.66
N ASN A 60 8.46 1.36 11.73
CA ASN A 60 8.38 2.74 11.22
C ASN A 60 7.46 2.85 9.98
N LEU A 61 6.80 1.75 9.61
CA LEU A 61 5.94 1.61 8.44
C LEU A 61 6.67 1.81 7.10
N ASN A 62 7.99 1.59 7.07
CA ASN A 62 8.74 1.49 5.83
C ASN A 62 8.56 0.09 5.24
N ARG A 63 8.48 0.00 3.91
CA ARG A 63 8.42 -1.29 3.21
C ARG A 63 9.68 -2.12 3.45
N ILE A 64 9.49 -3.34 3.95
CA ILE A 64 10.50 -4.42 3.92
C ILE A 64 10.44 -5.11 2.57
N ARG A 65 9.24 -5.57 2.17
CA ARG A 65 8.98 -6.18 0.85
C ARG A 65 7.49 -6.12 0.50
N HIS A 66 7.17 -6.39 -0.76
CA HIS A 66 5.82 -6.68 -1.21
C HIS A 66 5.81 -7.85 -2.18
N TYR A 67 4.69 -8.54 -2.29
CA TYR A 67 4.51 -9.65 -3.23
C TYR A 67 3.02 -9.88 -3.51
N TYR A 68 2.73 -10.44 -4.68
CA TYR A 68 1.38 -10.95 -4.97
C TYR A 68 1.20 -12.32 -4.32
N LEU A 69 0.06 -12.52 -3.66
CA LEU A 69 -0.31 -13.82 -3.10
C LEU A 69 -0.88 -14.69 -4.23
N GLN A 70 -0.19 -15.79 -4.55
CA GLN A 70 -0.64 -16.84 -5.47
C GLN A 70 -0.86 -18.15 -4.72
#